data_AF-A0A2V9V6Q7-F1
#
_entry.id   AF-A0A2V9V6Q7-F1
#
_cell.length_a   1.000
_cell.length_b   1.000
_cell.length_c   1.000
_cell.angle_alpha   90.00
_cell.angle_beta   90.00
_cell.angle_gamma   90.00
#
_symmetry.space_group_name_H-M   'P 1'
#
loop_
_entity.id
_entity.type
_entity.pdbx_description
1 polymer ?
#
loop_
_entity_poly.entity_id
_entity_poly.type
_entity_poly.pdbx_seq_one_letter_code
_entity_poly.pdbx_strand_id
1 'polypeptide(L)'
;MRRALFFILLVSGIPGATFGQTASSDSQTLQALLTEVRELRQDLRISLARIQGAQVLLSRLQTQQGSVTRASERLNDDRSKLADAQANQKHVAGRIKELEDTLSAEQNLAQQKDLRDMINHSKSELEASTDVEQQRQATEIEAAQQLRTEQDKLNALEIQLDDLVRKLGNPSERSTR
;
A
#
# COMPACT_ATOMS: atom_id res chain seq x y z
N MET A 1 -17.17 -33.82 64.26
CA MET A 1 -18.21 -34.31 65.19
C MET A 1 -19.30 -33.25 65.27
N ARG A 2 -20.42 -33.34 64.58
CA ARG A 2 -21.72 -33.95 64.98
C ARG A 2 -22.78 -33.02 64.31
N ARG A 3 -23.92 -33.39 63.73
CA ARG A 3 -24.84 -34.55 63.67
C ARG A 3 -25.71 -34.29 62.41
N ALA A 4 -25.99 -35.21 61.49
CA ALA A 4 -26.68 -36.50 61.58
C ALA A 4 -28.16 -36.43 61.96
N LEU A 5 -28.97 -37.11 61.11
CA LEU A 5 -30.27 -37.77 61.32
C LEU A 5 -31.54 -37.03 60.87
N PHE A 6 -32.54 -37.63 60.21
CA PHE A 6 -32.74 -38.86 59.41
C PHE A 6 -34.26 -38.90 59.05
N PHE A 7 -34.67 -39.91 58.26
CA PHE A 7 -36.04 -40.36 57.87
C PHE A 7 -36.43 -39.95 56.44
N ILE A 8 -36.40 -40.82 55.41
CA ILE A 8 -36.96 -42.17 55.19
C ILE A 8 -38.49 -42.22 55.26
N LEU A 9 -39.03 -42.91 54.23
CA LEU A 9 -40.39 -43.49 54.06
C LEU A 9 -41.44 -42.59 53.40
N LEU A 10 -41.74 -42.84 52.11
CA LEU A 10 -42.85 -43.75 51.79
C LEU A 10 -42.85 -44.17 50.31
N VAL A 11 -42.72 -45.48 50.11
CA VAL A 11 -43.16 -46.22 48.92
C VAL A 11 -44.69 -46.12 48.84
N SER A 12 -45.24 -45.73 47.69
CA SER A 12 -46.59 -46.11 47.28
C SER A 12 -46.69 -46.08 45.76
N GLY A 13 -46.96 -47.25 45.17
CA GLY A 13 -47.17 -47.40 43.74
C GLY A 13 -48.57 -46.98 43.33
N ILE A 14 -48.69 -46.54 42.07
CA ILE A 14 -49.78 -46.83 41.12
C ILE A 14 -49.14 -46.75 39.71
N PRO A 15 -49.35 -47.74 38.83
CA PRO A 15 -48.96 -47.68 37.43
C PRO A 15 -49.96 -46.79 36.68
N GLY A 16 -49.55 -45.56 36.36
CA GLY A 16 -50.30 -44.64 35.52
C GLY A 16 -49.55 -44.42 34.21
N ALA A 17 -49.94 -45.13 33.15
CA ALA A 17 -49.55 -44.77 31.80
C ALA A 17 -49.98 -43.32 31.54
N THR A 18 -49.02 -42.40 31.55
CA THR A 18 -49.13 -41.11 30.89
C THR A 18 -47.91 -40.97 30.00
N PHE A 19 -48.11 -41.27 28.72
CA PHE A 19 -47.23 -40.81 27.66
C PHE A 19 -47.28 -39.28 27.67
N GLY A 20 -46.26 -38.63 28.23
CA GLY A 20 -46.21 -37.19 28.43
C GLY A 20 -44.88 -36.60 27.97
N GLN A 21 -44.74 -36.39 26.66
CA GLN A 21 -43.93 -35.36 25.99
C GLN A 21 -42.42 -35.17 26.26
N THR A 22 -41.68 -36.08 26.92
CA THR A 22 -40.19 -35.91 27.01
C THR A 22 -39.45 -36.21 25.70
N ALA A 23 -39.91 -37.15 24.88
CA ALA A 23 -39.23 -37.50 23.62
C ALA A 23 -39.31 -36.39 22.55
N SER A 24 -40.37 -35.57 22.57
CA SER A 24 -40.51 -34.46 21.62
C SER A 24 -39.64 -33.27 22.00
N SER A 25 -39.53 -32.96 23.30
CA SER A 25 -38.67 -31.88 23.80
C SER A 25 -37.19 -32.16 23.60
N ASP A 26 -36.73 -33.41 23.82
CA ASP A 26 -35.33 -33.80 23.56
C ASP A 26 -34.99 -33.77 22.06
N SER A 27 -35.92 -34.16 21.19
CA SER A 27 -35.72 -34.04 19.75
C SER A 27 -35.63 -32.58 19.31
N GLN A 28 -36.44 -31.71 19.93
CA GLN A 28 -36.45 -30.27 19.64
C GLN A 28 -35.19 -29.56 20.15
N THR A 29 -34.68 -29.90 21.34
CA THR A 29 -33.41 -29.37 21.86
C THR A 29 -32.20 -29.89 21.07
N LEU A 30 -32.20 -31.15 20.65
CA LEU A 30 -31.16 -31.70 19.77
C LEU A 30 -31.17 -31.03 18.38
N GLN A 31 -32.35 -30.76 17.81
CA GLN A 31 -32.45 -29.99 16.56
C GLN A 31 -31.96 -28.55 16.71
N ALA A 32 -32.26 -27.90 17.85
CA ALA A 32 -31.75 -26.57 18.17
C ALA A 32 -30.21 -26.56 18.24
N LEU A 33 -29.61 -27.49 18.98
CA LEU A 33 -28.15 -27.63 19.08
C LEU A 33 -27.49 -27.93 17.73
N LEU A 34 -28.11 -28.78 16.90
CA LEU A 34 -27.58 -29.11 15.58
C LEU A 34 -27.64 -27.89 14.62
N THR A 35 -28.66 -27.04 14.80
CA THR A 35 -28.78 -25.76 14.09
C THR A 35 -27.70 -24.78 14.54
N GLU A 36 -27.52 -24.60 15.85
CA GLU A 36 -26.45 -23.76 16.42
C GLU A 36 -25.05 -24.22 15.96
N VAL A 37 -24.78 -25.53 15.94
CA VAL A 37 -23.49 -26.05 15.46
C VAL A 37 -23.30 -25.80 13.96
N ARG A 38 -24.36 -25.88 13.15
CA ARG A 38 -24.29 -25.53 11.72
C ARG A 38 -24.02 -24.05 11.53
N GLU A 39 -24.69 -23.18 12.28
CA GLU A 39 -24.48 -21.74 12.28
C GLU A 39 -23.05 -21.40 12.71
N LEU A 40 -22.56 -21.99 13.80
CA LEU A 40 -21.21 -21.76 14.31
C LEU A 40 -20.14 -22.25 13.33
N ARG A 41 -20.36 -23.38 12.65
CA ARG A 41 -19.48 -23.84 11.56
C ARG A 41 -19.49 -22.89 10.38
N GLN A 42 -20.65 -22.35 10.02
CA GLN A 42 -20.77 -21.40 8.92
C GLN A 42 -20.07 -20.08 9.28
N ASP A 43 -20.24 -19.59 10.49
CA ASP A 43 -19.60 -18.36 10.98
C ASP A 43 -18.08 -18.53 11.08
N LEU A 44 -17.59 -19.68 11.56
CA LEU A 44 -16.16 -20.02 11.52
C LEU A 44 -15.59 -20.03 10.10
N ARG A 45 -16.31 -20.60 9.12
CA ARG A 45 -15.88 -20.60 7.72
C ARG A 45 -15.80 -19.18 7.15
N ILE A 46 -16.78 -18.33 7.47
CA ILE A 46 -16.81 -16.93 7.05
C ILE A 46 -15.64 -16.16 7.69
N SER A 47 -15.41 -16.35 8.99
CA SER A 47 -14.30 -15.75 9.73
C SER A 47 -12.95 -16.15 9.16
N LEU A 48 -12.73 -17.45 8.90
CA LEU A 48 -11.49 -17.95 8.32
C LEU A 48 -11.23 -17.35 6.93
N ALA A 49 -12.25 -17.29 6.07
CA ALA A 49 -12.12 -16.67 4.74
C ALA A 49 -11.77 -15.17 4.84
N ARG A 50 -12.33 -14.44 5.82
CA ARG A 50 -11.99 -13.04 6.07
C ARG A 50 -10.56 -12.87 6.57
N ILE A 51 -10.09 -13.73 7.48
CA ILE A 51 -8.71 -13.71 7.99
C ILE A 51 -7.71 -13.98 6.85
N GLN A 52 -7.97 -14.99 6.01
CA GLN A 52 -7.14 -15.26 4.84
C GLN A 52 -7.12 -14.07 3.86
N GLY A 53 -8.27 -13.45 3.61
CA GLY A 53 -8.36 -12.22 2.81
C GLY A 53 -7.54 -11.07 3.39
N ALA A 54 -7.57 -10.88 4.71
CA ALA A 54 -6.79 -9.86 5.40
C ALA A 54 -5.28 -10.09 5.25
N GLN A 55 -4.82 -11.33 5.40
CA GLN A 55 -3.40 -11.68 5.23
C GLN A 55 -2.91 -11.40 3.80
N VAL A 56 -3.72 -11.73 2.79
CA VAL A 56 -3.42 -11.44 1.39
C VAL A 56 -3.34 -9.94 1.13
N LEU A 57 -4.31 -9.16 1.63
CA LEU A 57 -4.30 -7.70 1.50
C LEU A 57 -3.09 -7.07 2.19
N LEU A 58 -2.74 -7.52 3.40
CA LEU A 58 -1.58 -7.03 4.13
C LEU A 58 -0.27 -7.31 3.36
N SER A 59 -0.10 -8.52 2.82
CA SER A 59 1.07 -8.87 2.00
C SER A 59 1.17 -8.01 0.74
N ARG A 60 0.03 -7.74 0.09
CA ARG A 60 -0.03 -6.81 -1.06
C ARG A 60 0.32 -5.39 -0.66
N LEU A 61 -0.20 -4.91 0.46
CA LEU A 61 0.09 -3.57 0.99
C LEU A 61 1.59 -3.41 1.25
N GLN A 62 2.23 -4.37 1.92
CA GLN A 62 3.67 -4.36 2.17
C GLN A 62 4.49 -4.34 0.88
N THR A 63 4.10 -5.17 -0.09
CA THR A 63 4.75 -5.20 -1.41
C THR A 63 4.60 -3.85 -2.13
N GLN A 64 3.40 -3.27 -2.09
CA GLN A 64 3.08 -2.00 -2.71
C GLN A 64 3.82 -0.83 -2.05
N GLN A 65 3.94 -0.83 -0.72
CA GLN A 65 4.75 0.14 0.02
C GLN A 65 6.21 0.11 -0.45
N GLY A 66 6.77 -1.09 -0.65
CA GLY A 66 8.12 -1.25 -1.20
C GLY A 66 8.26 -0.74 -2.62
N SER A 67 7.23 -0.88 -3.46
CA SER A 67 7.21 -0.29 -4.81
C SER A 67 7.16 1.24 -4.78
N VAL A 68 6.37 1.84 -3.88
CA VAL A 68 6.33 3.30 -3.67
C VAL A 68 7.68 3.83 -3.20
N THR A 69 8.32 3.16 -2.24
CA THR A 69 9.66 3.55 -1.77
C THR A 69 10.67 3.56 -2.91
N ARG A 70 10.74 2.47 -3.70
CA ARG A 70 11.66 2.38 -4.85
C ARG A 70 11.36 3.44 -5.92
N ALA A 71 10.09 3.70 -6.22
CA ALA A 71 9.70 4.75 -7.16
C ALA A 71 10.10 6.15 -6.65
N SER A 72 9.99 6.38 -5.34
CA SER A 72 10.40 7.63 -4.69
C SER A 72 11.92 7.83 -4.72
N GLU A 73 12.69 6.77 -4.44
CA GLU A 73 14.15 6.77 -4.53
C GLU A 73 14.60 7.08 -5.96
N ARG A 74 14.01 6.41 -6.96
CA ARG A 74 14.28 6.66 -8.38
C ARG A 74 14.01 8.11 -8.78
N LEU A 75 12.87 8.67 -8.36
CA LEU A 75 12.53 10.07 -8.63
C LEU A 75 13.55 11.01 -8.00
N ASN A 76 13.99 10.74 -6.77
CA ASN A 76 15.00 11.56 -6.11
C ASN A 76 16.35 11.52 -6.84
N ASP A 77 16.78 10.33 -7.27
CA ASP A 77 18.00 10.16 -8.06
C ASP A 77 17.94 10.89 -9.40
N ASP A 78 16.81 10.80 -10.10
CA ASP A 78 16.63 11.46 -11.40
C ASP A 78 16.54 12.98 -11.26
N ARG A 79 15.94 13.50 -10.17
CA ARG A 79 16.00 14.92 -9.81
C ARG A 79 17.41 15.40 -9.52
N SER A 80 18.22 14.61 -8.80
CA SER A 80 19.62 14.94 -8.56
C SER A 80 20.39 15.07 -9.87
N LYS A 81 20.25 14.09 -10.78
CA LYS A 81 20.91 14.11 -12.09
C LYS A 81 20.46 15.29 -12.95
N LEU A 82 19.18 15.65 -12.89
CA LEU A 82 18.66 16.83 -13.58
C LEU A 82 19.29 18.11 -13.03
N ALA A 83 19.38 18.25 -11.71
CA ALA A 83 20.02 19.39 -11.07
C ALA A 83 21.51 19.52 -11.47
N ASP A 84 22.23 18.39 -11.51
CA ASP A 84 23.63 18.35 -11.97
C ASP A 84 23.76 18.78 -13.44
N ALA A 85 22.88 18.30 -14.32
CA ALA A 85 22.86 18.68 -15.73
C ALA A 85 22.58 20.18 -15.92
N GLN A 86 21.62 20.73 -15.17
CA GLN A 86 21.31 22.16 -15.19
C GLN A 86 22.46 23.02 -14.64
N ALA A 87 23.16 22.53 -13.61
CA ALA A 87 24.35 23.21 -13.09
C ALA A 87 25.48 23.24 -14.13
N ASN A 88 25.72 22.12 -14.82
CA ASN A 88 26.70 22.05 -15.90
C ASN A 88 26.34 22.99 -17.06
N GLN A 89 25.08 23.00 -17.49
CA GLN A 89 24.62 23.90 -18.55
C GLN A 89 24.86 25.38 -18.19
N LYS A 90 24.53 25.79 -16.95
CA LYS A 90 24.78 27.14 -16.45
C LYS A 90 26.28 27.47 -16.43
N HIS A 91 27.12 26.52 -16.03
CA HIS A 91 28.56 26.71 -16.00
C HIS A 91 29.14 26.91 -17.41
N VAL A 92 28.75 26.09 -18.38
CA VAL A 92 29.19 26.23 -19.79
C VAL A 92 28.70 27.56 -20.38
N ALA A 93 27.44 27.93 -20.14
CA ALA A 93 26.90 29.22 -20.58
C ALA A 93 27.65 30.42 -19.98
N GLY A 94 28.02 30.34 -18.69
CA GLY A 94 28.86 31.34 -18.02
C GLY A 94 30.23 31.48 -18.68
N ARG A 95 30.91 30.36 -18.95
CA ARG A 95 32.20 30.35 -19.65
C ARG A 95 32.14 30.97 -21.05
N ILE A 96 31.08 30.68 -21.83
CA ILE A 96 30.88 31.30 -23.14
C ILE A 96 30.81 32.82 -23.01
N LYS A 97 30.04 33.31 -22.03
CA LYS A 97 29.90 34.75 -21.80
C LYS A 97 31.23 35.40 -21.41
N GLU A 98 32.01 34.78 -20.53
CA GLU A 98 33.35 35.27 -20.16
C GLU A 98 34.30 35.32 -21.36
N LEU A 99 34.25 34.32 -22.24
CA LEU A 99 35.04 34.30 -23.48
C LEU A 99 34.57 35.38 -24.47
N GLU A 100 33.27 35.60 -24.60
CA GLU A 100 32.68 36.64 -25.45
C GLU A 100 33.05 38.06 -24.94
N ASP A 101 33.03 38.27 -23.63
CA ASP A 101 33.46 39.52 -22.99
C ASP A 101 34.96 39.76 -23.21
N THR A 102 35.79 38.71 -23.08
CA THR A 102 37.24 38.77 -23.33
C THR A 102 37.54 39.06 -24.80
N LEU A 103 36.84 38.39 -25.73
CA LEU A 103 36.97 38.60 -27.17
C LEU A 103 36.65 40.05 -27.56
N SER A 104 35.67 40.66 -26.90
CA SER A 104 35.26 42.04 -27.16
C SER A 104 36.31 43.07 -26.73
N ALA A 105 37.15 42.73 -25.76
CA ALA A 105 38.24 43.59 -25.27
C ALA A 105 39.59 43.32 -25.97
N GLU A 106 39.74 42.19 -26.66
CA GLU A 106 40.99 41.75 -27.28
C GLU A 106 41.30 42.53 -28.58
N GLN A 107 42.55 42.95 -28.75
CA GLN A 107 43.01 43.72 -29.93
C GLN A 107 43.88 42.89 -30.86
N ASN A 108 44.48 41.80 -30.37
CA ASN A 108 45.35 40.94 -31.15
C ASN A 108 44.53 39.95 -32.00
N LEU A 109 44.69 40.01 -33.33
CA LEU A 109 43.96 39.17 -34.28
C LEU A 109 44.18 37.65 -34.08
N ALA A 110 45.38 37.23 -33.67
CA ALA A 110 45.65 35.82 -33.41
C ALA A 110 44.87 35.32 -32.18
N GLN A 111 44.90 36.10 -31.09
CA GLN A 111 44.16 35.79 -29.86
C GLN A 111 42.64 35.86 -30.06
N GLN A 112 42.15 36.81 -30.87
CA GLN A 112 40.73 36.85 -31.26
C GLN A 112 40.29 35.58 -31.99
N LYS A 113 41.12 35.04 -32.88
CA LYS A 113 40.82 33.80 -33.58
C LYS A 113 40.74 32.63 -32.59
N ASP A 114 41.72 32.50 -31.70
CA ASP A 114 41.75 31.43 -30.70
C ASP A 114 40.53 31.50 -29.76
N LEU A 115 40.15 32.69 -29.30
CA LEU A 115 38.95 32.91 -28.50
C LEU A 115 37.67 32.53 -29.25
N ARG A 116 37.55 32.85 -30.55
CA ARG A 116 36.41 32.44 -31.38
C ARG A 116 36.33 30.93 -31.54
N ASP A 117 37.46 30.27 -31.75
CA ASP A 117 37.53 28.81 -31.85
C ASP A 117 37.09 28.16 -30.52
N MET A 118 37.52 28.71 -29.38
CA MET A 118 37.06 28.28 -28.04
C MET A 118 35.56 28.51 -27.83
N ILE A 119 35.02 29.68 -28.20
CA ILE A 119 33.59 29.99 -28.09
C ILE A 119 32.76 29.01 -28.92
N ASN A 120 33.18 28.71 -30.15
CA ASN A 120 32.50 27.76 -31.01
C ASN A 120 32.49 26.36 -30.39
N HIS A 121 33.62 25.92 -29.85
CA HIS A 121 33.70 24.64 -29.15
C HIS A 121 32.74 24.59 -27.94
N SER A 122 32.77 25.60 -27.06
CA SER A 122 31.88 25.65 -25.90
C SER A 122 30.40 25.79 -26.28
N LYS A 123 30.07 26.43 -27.41
CA LYS A 123 28.68 26.45 -27.94
C LYS A 123 28.23 25.04 -28.32
N SER A 124 29.06 24.25 -28.99
CA SER A 124 28.74 22.84 -29.26
C SER A 124 28.62 22.01 -27.97
N GLU A 125 29.44 22.27 -26.96
CA GLU A 125 29.29 21.64 -25.64
C GLU A 125 27.97 22.02 -24.95
N LEU A 126 27.55 23.29 -25.08
CA LEU A 126 26.29 23.78 -24.53
C LEU A 126 25.07 23.13 -25.18
N GLU A 127 25.09 22.97 -26.51
CA GLU A 127 24.05 22.23 -27.24
C GLU A 127 23.95 20.79 -26.74
N ALA A 128 25.07 20.07 -26.69
CA ALA A 128 25.11 18.70 -26.17
C ALA A 128 24.63 18.61 -24.71
N SER A 129 25.01 19.57 -23.85
CA SER A 129 24.54 19.63 -22.47
C SER A 129 23.05 19.94 -22.36
N THR A 130 22.49 20.69 -23.31
CA THR A 130 21.06 21.01 -23.36
C THR A 130 20.25 19.78 -23.75
N ASP A 131 20.72 18.99 -24.72
CA ASP A 131 20.09 17.72 -25.10
C ASP A 131 20.06 16.73 -23.92
N VAL A 132 21.16 16.65 -23.16
CA VAL A 132 21.23 15.84 -21.94
C VAL A 132 20.24 16.31 -20.89
N GLU A 133 20.14 17.62 -20.65
CA GLU A 133 19.19 18.20 -19.69
C GLU A 133 17.74 17.87 -20.06
N GLN A 134 17.36 18.03 -21.33
CA GLN A 134 16.03 17.69 -21.82
C GLN A 134 15.71 16.21 -21.64
N GLN A 135 16.67 15.32 -21.95
CA GLN A 135 16.51 13.89 -21.74
C GLN A 135 16.34 13.55 -20.24
N ARG A 136 17.09 14.22 -19.36
CA ARG A 136 16.96 14.04 -17.89
C ARG A 136 15.62 14.54 -17.39
N GLN A 137 15.15 15.67 -17.92
CA GLN A 137 13.84 16.22 -17.58
C GLN A 137 12.71 15.27 -17.98
N ALA A 138 12.75 14.71 -19.19
CA ALA A 138 11.79 13.70 -19.64
C ALA A 138 11.80 12.46 -18.71
N THR A 139 12.98 12.01 -18.31
CA THR A 139 13.13 10.86 -17.39
C THR A 139 12.56 11.16 -15.99
N GLU A 140 12.76 12.38 -15.46
CA GLU A 140 12.20 12.81 -14.17
C GLU A 140 10.67 12.84 -14.21
N ILE A 141 10.08 13.34 -15.30
CA ILE A 141 8.63 13.35 -15.50
C ILE A 141 8.06 11.92 -15.52
N GLU A 142 8.72 11.00 -16.22
CA GLU A 142 8.32 9.59 -16.24
C GLU A 142 8.40 8.95 -14.85
N ALA A 143 9.49 9.21 -14.11
CA ALA A 143 9.67 8.70 -12.74
C ALA A 143 8.59 9.28 -11.79
N ALA A 144 8.25 10.55 -11.94
CA ALA A 144 7.18 11.20 -11.15
C ALA A 144 5.81 10.56 -11.45
N GLN A 145 5.52 10.28 -12.72
CA GLN A 145 4.28 9.61 -13.13
C GLN A 145 4.22 8.16 -12.60
N GLN A 146 5.35 7.45 -12.59
CA GLN A 146 5.44 6.11 -11.98
C GLN A 146 5.15 6.17 -10.48
N LEU A 147 5.78 7.10 -9.74
CA LEU A 147 5.53 7.27 -8.31
C LEU A 147 4.05 7.53 -8.03
N ARG A 148 3.42 8.43 -8.78
CA ARG A 148 1.98 8.72 -8.66
C ARG A 148 1.13 7.47 -8.88
N THR A 149 1.45 6.68 -9.90
CA THR A 149 0.75 5.43 -10.19
C THR A 149 0.86 4.42 -9.04
N GLU A 150 2.04 4.29 -8.44
CA GLU A 150 2.25 3.39 -7.30
C GLU A 150 1.56 3.89 -6.02
N GLN A 151 1.47 5.22 -5.82
CA GLN A 151 0.71 5.83 -4.74
C GLN A 151 -0.80 5.61 -4.90
N ASP A 152 -1.34 5.73 -6.12
CA ASP A 152 -2.75 5.46 -6.42
C ASP A 152 -3.11 4.00 -6.12
N LYS A 153 -2.23 3.05 -6.48
CA LYS A 153 -2.38 1.63 -6.13
C LYS A 153 -2.33 1.40 -4.62
N LEU A 154 -1.44 2.09 -3.91
CA LEU A 154 -1.33 1.98 -2.45
C LEU A 154 -2.63 2.45 -1.78
N ASN A 155 -3.12 3.64 -2.15
CA ASN A 155 -4.38 4.19 -1.65
C ASN A 155 -5.57 3.25 -1.93
N ALA A 156 -5.62 2.64 -3.12
CA ALA A 156 -6.66 1.65 -3.43
C ALA A 156 -6.60 0.41 -2.51
N LEU A 157 -5.40 -0.05 -2.13
CA LEU A 157 -5.24 -1.16 -1.17
C LEU A 157 -5.63 -0.76 0.25
N GLU A 158 -5.33 0.47 0.67
CA GLU A 158 -5.73 1.01 1.97
C GLU A 158 -7.26 1.08 2.09
N ILE A 159 -7.95 1.57 1.05
CA ILE A 159 -9.43 1.58 1.00
C ILE A 159 -10.01 0.16 1.12
N GLN A 160 -9.41 -0.84 0.44
CA GLN A 160 -9.84 -2.24 0.55
C GLN A 160 -9.61 -2.81 1.94
N LEU A 161 -8.50 -2.43 2.59
CA LEU A 161 -8.19 -2.85 3.94
C LEU A 161 -9.21 -2.25 4.94
N ASP A 162 -9.53 -0.97 4.82
CA ASP A 162 -10.52 -0.29 5.66
C ASP A 162 -11.92 -0.90 5.54
N ASP A 163 -12.33 -1.23 4.31
CA ASP A 163 -13.60 -1.93 4.06
C ASP A 163 -13.61 -3.34 4.70
N LEU A 164 -12.50 -4.07 4.60
CA LEU A 164 -12.36 -5.38 5.24
C LEU A 164 -12.40 -5.28 6.77
N VAL A 165 -11.72 -4.29 7.36
CA VAL A 165 -11.75 -4.01 8.81
C VAL A 165 -13.15 -3.65 9.26
N ARG A 166 -13.87 -2.81 8.50
CA ARG A 166 -15.27 -2.46 8.79
C ARG A 166 -16.18 -3.68 8.76
N LYS A 167 -16.04 -4.55 7.75
CA LYS A 167 -16.81 -5.80 7.62
C LYS A 167 -16.49 -6.81 8.74
N LEU A 168 -15.27 -6.78 9.27
CA LEU A 168 -14.87 -7.56 10.44
C LEU A 168 -15.46 -6.98 11.75
N GLY A 169 -15.46 -5.66 11.91
CA GLY A 169 -15.97 -4.96 13.09
C GLY A 169 -17.49 -4.94 13.24
N ASN A 170 -18.25 -5.26 12.19
CA ASN A 170 -19.72 -5.35 12.20
C ASN A 170 -20.22 -6.81 12.06
N PRO A 171 -20.17 -7.63 13.13
CA PRO A 171 -20.77 -8.97 13.11
C PRO A 171 -22.31 -8.97 13.26
N SER A 172 -22.93 -7.84 13.66
CA SER A 172 -24.34 -7.80 14.12
C SER A 172 -25.42 -7.53 13.06
N GLU A 173 -25.10 -7.16 11.82
CA GLU A 173 -26.13 -6.84 10.81
C GLU A 173 -26.77 -8.05 10.11
N ARG A 174 -26.35 -9.29 10.41
CA ARG A 174 -26.88 -10.50 9.75
C ARG A 174 -27.95 -11.27 10.54
N SER A 175 -28.29 -10.87 11.76
CA SER A 175 -29.28 -11.57 12.58
C SER A 175 -30.72 -11.05 12.45
N THR A 176 -30.95 -10.04 11.59
CA THR A 176 -32.29 -9.47 11.36
C THR A 176 -32.67 -9.51 9.90
N ARG A 177 -32.94 -10.70 9.36
CA ARG A 177 -33.91 -10.85 8.27
C ARG A 177 -34.50 -12.25 8.19
#